data_AF-A0A0Q9KZX3-F1
#
_entry.id   AF-A0A0Q9KZX3-F1
#
_cell.length_a   1.000
_cell.length_b   1.000
_cell.length_c   1.000
_cell.angle_alpha   90.00
_cell.angle_beta   90.00
_cell.angle_gamma   90.00
#
_symmetry.space_group_name_H-M   'P 1'
#
loop_
_entity.id
_entity.type
_entity.pdbx_description
1 polymer ?
#
loop_
_entity_poly.entity_id
_entity_poly.type
_entity_poly.pdbx_seq_one_letter_code
_entity_poly.pdbx_strand_id
1 'polypeptide(L)'
;MREKLSEQQNATIYQYQLIKRKVIRPELIQSHMLIAAILLAFQMLIYQIDGLFSWLFGFAVVQIIHIAIILLTFIRVDEAADRKWIWRITPPWIGFKPANDIKLLLFRRVHRHMFWIGLCAIAILYPWIKESLMISIVSWHLWLLIPRLLLSFSFRKEQKDGILRLQSKEVSYYRR
;
A
#
# COMPACT_ATOMS: atom_id res chain seq x y z
N MET A 1 -5.83 42.31 -0.15
CA MET A 1 -6.59 42.31 -1.42
C MET A 1 -7.56 41.14 -1.37
N ARG A 2 -8.86 41.37 -1.12
CA ARG A 2 -9.90 40.34 -1.24
C ARG A 2 -10.46 40.46 -2.65
N GLU A 3 -10.14 39.52 -3.53
CA GLU A 3 -10.76 39.45 -4.85
C GLU A 3 -12.27 39.28 -4.69
N LYS A 4 -13.05 40.02 -5.49
CA LYS A 4 -14.51 40.01 -5.44
C LYS A 4 -15.00 38.68 -6.02
N LEU A 5 -15.94 38.01 -5.33
CA LEU A 5 -16.59 36.77 -5.76
C LEU A 5 -17.18 36.81 -7.19
N SER A 6 -17.39 37.99 -7.77
CA SER A 6 -17.82 38.19 -9.16
C SER A 6 -16.79 37.76 -10.21
N GLU A 7 -15.50 37.73 -9.89
CA GLU A 7 -14.43 37.26 -10.82
C GLU A 7 -14.29 35.72 -10.82
N GLN A 8 -14.97 35.03 -9.90
CA GLN A 8 -15.00 33.56 -9.80
C GLN A 8 -16.14 32.91 -10.60
N GLN A 9 -16.71 33.57 -11.61
CA GLN A 9 -17.83 33.01 -12.41
C GLN A 9 -17.52 31.68 -13.11
N ASN A 10 -16.24 31.36 -13.34
CA ASN A 10 -15.80 30.07 -13.86
C ASN A 10 -15.13 29.16 -12.81
N ALA A 11 -15.14 29.56 -11.53
CA ALA A 11 -14.60 28.73 -10.46
C ALA A 11 -15.62 27.63 -10.14
N THR A 12 -15.39 26.42 -10.65
CA THR A 12 -16.16 25.25 -10.24
C THR A 12 -15.79 24.92 -8.79
N ILE A 13 -16.60 25.36 -7.82
CA ILE A 13 -16.42 25.01 -6.41
C ILE A 13 -16.83 23.54 -6.25
N TYR A 14 -15.83 22.65 -6.21
CA TYR A 14 -16.06 21.25 -5.87
C TYR A 14 -16.28 21.13 -4.36
N GLN A 15 -17.53 20.96 -3.94
CA GLN A 15 -17.85 20.72 -2.54
C GLN A 15 -17.64 19.25 -2.21
N TYR A 16 -16.50 18.94 -1.58
CA TYR A 16 -16.22 17.59 -1.09
C TYR A 16 -16.71 17.45 0.35
N GLN A 17 -17.57 16.47 0.59
CA GLN A 17 -18.04 16.12 1.92
C GLN A 17 -17.20 14.99 2.51
N LEU A 18 -16.68 15.17 3.72
CA LEU A 18 -16.03 14.12 4.49
C LEU A 18 -17.09 13.16 5.02
N ILE A 19 -17.16 11.95 4.45
CA ILE A 19 -18.14 10.94 4.88
C ILE A 19 -17.59 10.14 6.05
N LYS A 20 -16.30 9.78 5.99
CA LYS A 20 -15.72 8.83 6.94
C LYS A 20 -14.25 9.10 7.17
N ARG A 21 -13.87 9.11 8.44
CA ARG A 21 -12.49 9.22 8.89
C ARG A 21 -12.15 8.02 9.76
N LYS A 22 -11.02 7.39 9.49
CA LYS A 22 -10.47 6.31 10.30
C LYS A 22 -9.12 6.72 10.83
N VAL A 23 -9.03 6.88 12.15
CA VAL A 23 -7.77 7.11 12.85
C VAL A 23 -7.06 5.78 13.02
N ILE A 24 -5.78 5.73 12.66
CA ILE A 24 -4.95 4.56 12.88
C ILE A 24 -4.41 4.65 14.30
N ARG A 25 -4.89 3.73 15.13
CA ARG A 25 -4.46 3.57 16.52
C ARG A 25 -2.99 3.15 16.59
N PRO A 26 -2.16 3.77 17.46
CA PRO A 26 -0.74 3.43 17.57
C PRO A 26 -0.52 1.97 17.98
N GLU A 27 -1.43 1.38 18.75
CA GLU A 27 -1.39 -0.03 19.17
C GLU A 27 -1.49 -0.97 17.96
N LEU A 28 -2.25 -0.58 16.93
CA LEU A 28 -2.35 -1.34 15.68
C LEU A 28 -1.04 -1.27 14.88
N ILE A 29 -0.33 -0.15 14.95
CA ILE A 29 0.99 0.00 14.31
C ILE A 29 2.02 -0.85 15.04
N GLN A 30 2.02 -0.81 16.37
CA GLN A 30 2.94 -1.59 17.21
C GLN A 30 2.73 -3.10 17.02
N SER A 31 1.48 -3.58 17.06
CA SER A 31 1.16 -4.99 16.81
C SER A 31 1.58 -5.42 15.40
N HIS A 32 1.39 -4.55 14.40
CA HIS A 32 1.85 -4.84 13.04
C HIS A 32 3.38 -4.97 12.96
N MET A 33 4.13 -4.08 13.60
CA MET A 33 5.60 -4.17 13.68
C MET A 33 6.06 -5.40 14.48
N LEU A 34 5.35 -5.74 15.56
CA LEU A 34 5.63 -6.93 16.36
C LEU A 34 5.51 -8.21 15.52
N ILE A 35 4.53 -8.29 14.62
CA ILE A 35 4.39 -9.44 13.70
C ILE A 35 5.64 -9.60 12.83
N ALA A 36 6.21 -8.52 12.29
CA ALA A 36 7.46 -8.61 11.53
C ALA A 36 8.63 -9.09 12.40
N ALA A 37 8.71 -8.62 13.65
CA ALA A 37 9.74 -9.06 14.60
C ALA A 37 9.61 -10.55 14.93
N ILE A 38 8.37 -11.05 15.13
CA ILE A 38 8.10 -12.48 15.37
C ILE A 38 8.50 -13.33 14.15
N LEU A 39 8.15 -12.88 12.94
CA LEU A 39 8.51 -13.59 11.70
C LEU A 39 10.04 -13.64 11.52
N LEU A 40 10.75 -12.55 11.80
CA LEU A 40 12.21 -12.53 11.79
C LEU A 40 12.80 -13.48 12.85
N ALA A 41 12.28 -13.46 14.07
CA ALA A 41 12.73 -14.34 15.15
C ALA A 41 12.53 -15.82 14.79
N PHE A 42 11.37 -16.16 14.22
CA PHE A 42 11.09 -17.50 13.70
C PHE A 42 12.10 -17.91 12.63
N GLN A 43 12.41 -17.02 11.70
CA GLN A 43 13.38 -17.27 10.64
C GLN A 43 14.79 -17.52 11.20
N MET A 44 15.22 -16.73 12.20
CA MET A 44 16.50 -16.92 12.87
C MET A 44 16.56 -18.22 13.68
N LEU A 45 15.47 -18.62 14.33
CA LEU A 45 15.46 -19.85 15.14
C LEU A 45 15.63 -21.10 14.27
N ILE A 46 15.03 -21.12 13.08
CA ILE A 46 15.06 -22.29 12.19
C ILE A 46 16.31 -22.28 11.31
N TYR A 47 16.63 -21.15 10.69
CA TYR A 47 17.66 -21.04 9.66
C TYR A 47 18.90 -20.26 10.12
N GLN A 48 18.98 -19.87 11.40
CA GLN A 48 20.13 -19.16 11.98
C GLN A 48 20.51 -17.90 11.17
N ILE A 49 21.80 -17.76 10.83
CA ILE A 49 22.35 -16.63 10.07
C ILE A 49 21.82 -16.60 8.63
N ASP A 50 21.62 -17.76 8.00
CA ASP A 50 21.01 -17.85 6.66
C ASP A 50 19.58 -17.32 6.66
N GLY A 51 18.86 -17.45 7.78
CA GLY A 51 17.55 -16.87 8.01
C GLY A 51 17.58 -15.34 7.97
N LEU A 52 18.58 -14.71 8.59
CA LEU A 52 18.75 -13.25 8.57
C LEU A 52 19.03 -12.72 7.16
N PHE A 53 19.96 -13.37 6.44
CA PHE A 53 20.24 -12.97 5.05
C PHE A 53 19.01 -13.17 4.17
N SER A 54 18.33 -14.31 4.29
CA SER A 54 17.10 -14.57 3.55
C SER A 54 16.00 -13.55 3.88
N TRP A 55 15.90 -13.09 5.13
CA TRP A 55 14.98 -12.02 5.55
C TRP A 55 15.28 -10.70 4.85
N LEU A 56 16.56 -10.29 4.82
CA LEU A 56 16.98 -9.03 4.19
C LEU A 56 16.83 -9.06 2.66
N PHE A 57 17.26 -10.16 2.03
CA PHE A 57 17.11 -10.35 0.59
C PHE A 57 15.64 -10.45 0.18
N GLY A 58 14.82 -11.17 0.95
CA GLY A 58 13.39 -11.28 0.67
C GLY A 58 12.68 -9.93 0.71
N PHE A 59 13.06 -9.04 1.64
CA PHE A 59 12.54 -7.66 1.64
C PHE A 59 12.85 -6.94 0.33
N ALA A 60 14.11 -6.97 -0.12
CA ALA A 60 14.55 -6.31 -1.35
C ALA A 60 13.83 -6.88 -2.58
N VAL A 61 13.73 -8.21 -2.69
CA VAL A 61 13.03 -8.90 -3.78
C VAL A 61 11.56 -8.48 -3.83
N VAL A 62 10.87 -8.45 -2.68
CA VAL A 62 9.46 -8.03 -2.63
C VAL A 62 9.28 -6.58 -3.05
N GLN A 63 10.19 -5.67 -2.66
CA GLN A 63 10.14 -4.28 -3.14
C GLN A 63 10.27 -4.21 -4.66
N ILE A 64 11.22 -4.96 -5.25
CA ILE A 64 11.41 -5.00 -6.70
C ILE A 64 10.15 -5.53 -7.40
N ILE A 65 9.56 -6.63 -6.89
CA ILE A 65 8.32 -7.19 -7.43
C ILE A 65 7.19 -6.17 -7.36
N HIS A 66 7.00 -5.50 -6.23
CA HIS A 66 5.95 -4.48 -6.08
C HIS A 66 6.16 -3.30 -7.03
N ILE A 67 7.40 -2.81 -7.17
CA ILE A 67 7.74 -1.73 -8.12
C ILE A 67 7.43 -2.18 -9.54
N ALA A 68 7.86 -3.38 -9.94
CA ALA A 68 7.61 -3.92 -11.28
C ALA A 68 6.11 -4.03 -11.57
N ILE A 69 5.30 -4.54 -10.63
CA ILE A 69 3.85 -4.63 -10.80
C ILE A 69 3.23 -3.23 -10.92
N ILE A 70 3.69 -2.29 -10.10
CA ILE A 70 3.20 -0.90 -10.13
C ILE A 70 3.52 -0.25 -11.48
N LEU A 71 4.75 -0.38 -11.98
CA LEU A 71 5.17 0.12 -13.30
C LEU A 71 4.34 -0.51 -14.43
N LEU A 72 4.18 -1.84 -14.43
CA LEU A 72 3.35 -2.55 -15.41
C LEU A 72 1.88 -2.11 -15.36
N THR A 73 1.37 -1.82 -14.16
CA THR A 73 -0.01 -1.33 -13.99
C THR A 73 -0.16 0.11 -14.50
N PHE A 74 0.87 0.95 -14.35
CA PHE A 74 0.84 2.34 -14.84
C PHE A 74 0.94 2.47 -16.34
N ILE A 75 1.79 1.66 -16.99
CA ILE A 75 1.90 1.66 -18.46
C ILE A 75 0.52 1.44 -19.12
N ARG A 76 -0.42 0.82 -18.41
CA ARG A 76 -1.75 0.49 -18.91
C ARG A 76 -2.86 1.50 -18.54
N VAL A 77 -2.59 2.52 -17.71
CA VAL A 77 -3.64 3.43 -17.19
C VAL A 77 -3.18 4.89 -17.27
N ASP A 78 -3.65 5.63 -18.29
CA ASP A 78 -3.35 7.06 -18.50
C ASP A 78 -3.73 7.96 -17.29
N GLU A 79 -4.84 7.69 -16.60
CA GLU A 79 -5.27 8.45 -15.40
C GLU A 79 -4.28 8.36 -14.22
N ALA A 80 -3.33 7.44 -14.29
CA ALA A 80 -2.48 7.04 -13.18
C ALA A 80 -1.04 7.58 -13.30
N ALA A 81 -0.62 7.99 -14.51
CA ALA A 81 0.65 8.68 -14.76
C ALA A 81 0.70 10.08 -14.11
N ASP A 82 -0.45 10.74 -13.95
CA ASP A 82 -0.54 12.09 -13.38
C ASP A 82 -0.40 12.13 -11.84
N ARG A 83 -0.39 10.94 -11.20
CA ARG A 83 -0.31 10.80 -9.75
C ARG A 83 1.10 10.42 -9.38
N LYS A 84 1.94 11.38 -8.99
CA LYS A 84 3.32 11.13 -8.52
C LYS A 84 3.32 10.05 -7.42
N TRP A 85 3.92 8.88 -7.67
CA TRP A 85 4.11 7.85 -6.64
C TRP A 85 5.43 8.10 -5.94
N ILE A 86 5.37 8.25 -4.62
CA ILE A 86 6.54 8.56 -3.80
C ILE A 86 6.78 7.37 -2.88
N TRP A 87 8.04 6.98 -2.78
CA TRP A 87 8.47 6.03 -1.79
C TRP A 87 8.43 6.67 -0.40
N ARG A 88 7.69 6.09 0.54
CA ARG A 88 7.62 6.57 1.91
C ARG A 88 7.74 5.40 2.88
N ILE A 89 8.55 5.61 3.92
CA ILE A 89 8.62 4.74 5.07
C ILE A 89 7.80 5.40 6.18
N THR A 90 6.49 5.20 6.19
CA THR A 90 5.63 5.73 7.25
C THR A 90 4.78 4.60 7.80
N PRO A 91 5.11 4.04 8.98
CA PRO A 91 4.33 2.97 9.58
C PRO A 91 2.84 3.36 9.70
N PRO A 92 1.87 2.47 9.42
CA PRO A 92 2.03 1.05 9.05
C PRO A 92 2.19 0.83 7.53
N TRP A 93 2.49 1.87 6.75
CA TRP A 93 2.55 1.84 5.28
C TRP A 93 3.97 2.04 4.79
N ILE A 94 4.71 0.94 4.71
CA ILE A 94 6.04 0.94 4.11
C ILE A 94 5.90 0.70 2.59
N GLY A 95 6.63 1.46 1.78
CA GLY A 95 6.77 1.24 0.34
C GLY A 95 6.18 2.35 -0.53
N PHE A 96 5.98 2.04 -1.81
CA PHE A 96 5.46 2.98 -2.80
C PHE A 96 3.97 3.27 -2.56
N LYS A 97 3.61 4.57 -2.55
CA LYS A 97 2.22 5.03 -2.42
C LYS A 97 1.98 6.29 -3.25
N PRO A 98 0.74 6.58 -3.66
CA PRO A 98 0.44 7.81 -4.38
C PRO A 98 0.66 9.01 -3.44
N ALA A 99 1.28 10.07 -3.96
CA ALA A 99 1.47 11.32 -3.24
C ALA A 99 0.17 12.12 -3.09
N ASN A 100 -0.76 11.93 -4.04
CA ASN A 100 -2.01 12.68 -4.16
C ASN A 100 -3.23 11.81 -3.80
N ASP A 101 -4.34 12.47 -3.46
CA ASP A 101 -5.59 11.83 -3.09
C ASP A 101 -6.13 10.92 -4.18
N ILE A 102 -6.46 9.66 -3.87
CA ILE A 102 -6.75 8.59 -4.84
C ILE A 102 -8.19 8.13 -4.84
N LYS A 103 -8.77 7.91 -6.04
CA LYS A 103 -10.10 7.27 -6.15
C LYS A 103 -10.07 5.90 -5.45
N LEU A 104 -11.07 5.62 -4.62
CA LEU A 104 -11.14 4.39 -3.84
C LEU A 104 -11.16 3.14 -4.75
N LEU A 105 -11.83 3.20 -5.90
CA LEU A 105 -11.81 2.14 -6.92
C LEU A 105 -10.38 1.80 -7.37
N LEU A 106 -9.59 2.82 -7.73
CA LEU A 106 -8.23 2.65 -8.23
C LEU A 106 -7.33 2.07 -7.14
N PHE A 107 -7.42 2.60 -5.91
CA PHE A 107 -6.70 2.07 -4.76
C PHE A 107 -6.98 0.57 -4.56
N ARG A 108 -8.25 0.16 -4.59
CA ARG A 108 -8.63 -1.26 -4.44
C ARG A 108 -8.12 -2.13 -5.58
N ARG A 109 -8.22 -1.63 -6.82
CA ARG A 109 -7.81 -2.37 -8.01
C ARG A 109 -6.31 -2.61 -7.96
N VAL A 110 -5.50 -1.56 -7.78
CA VAL A 110 -4.03 -1.66 -7.76
C VAL A 110 -3.57 -2.61 -6.66
N HIS A 111 -4.07 -2.48 -5.43
CA HIS A 111 -3.62 -3.33 -4.32
C HIS A 111 -4.04 -4.80 -4.48
N ARG A 112 -5.21 -5.06 -5.07
CA ARG A 112 -5.63 -6.44 -5.37
C ARG A 112 -4.79 -7.06 -6.50
N HIS A 113 -4.46 -6.29 -7.53
CA HIS A 113 -3.54 -6.78 -8.58
C HIS A 113 -2.15 -7.02 -8.01
N MET A 114 -1.65 -6.10 -7.17
CA MET A 114 -0.36 -6.26 -6.50
C MET A 114 -0.31 -7.50 -5.60
N PHE A 115 -1.41 -7.82 -4.92
CA PHE A 115 -1.54 -9.06 -4.15
C PHE A 115 -1.53 -10.31 -5.03
N TRP A 116 -2.42 -10.41 -6.03
CA TRP A 116 -2.52 -11.61 -6.84
C TRP A 116 -1.32 -11.83 -7.76
N ILE A 117 -0.89 -10.79 -8.48
CA ILE A 117 0.25 -10.87 -9.38
C ILE A 117 1.54 -11.12 -8.58
N GLY A 118 1.67 -10.48 -7.41
CA GLY A 118 2.81 -10.73 -6.54
C GLY A 118 2.85 -12.17 -6.04
N LEU A 119 1.71 -12.73 -5.61
CA LEU A 119 1.62 -14.13 -5.19
C LEU A 119 1.95 -15.09 -6.35
N CYS A 120 1.46 -14.82 -7.56
CA CYS A 120 1.84 -15.59 -8.75
C CYS A 120 3.34 -15.48 -9.06
N ALA A 121 3.93 -14.29 -8.97
CA ALA A 121 5.36 -14.08 -9.21
C ALA A 121 6.20 -14.87 -8.18
N ILE A 122 5.78 -14.89 -6.92
CA ILE A 122 6.45 -15.66 -5.86
C ILE A 122 6.33 -17.16 -6.12
N ALA A 123 5.15 -17.63 -6.55
CA ALA A 123 4.95 -19.04 -6.90
C ALA A 123 5.84 -19.47 -8.08
N ILE A 124 6.03 -18.59 -9.08
CA ILE A 124 6.96 -18.83 -10.19
C ILE A 124 8.39 -18.95 -9.67
N LEU A 125 8.81 -18.17 -8.67
CA LEU A 125 10.17 -18.25 -8.14
C LEU A 125 10.47 -19.54 -7.36
N TYR A 126 9.45 -20.34 -7.01
CA TYR A 126 9.57 -21.53 -6.18
C TYR A 126 10.68 -22.52 -6.53
N PRO A 127 10.86 -22.96 -7.78
CA PRO A 127 11.86 -23.98 -8.09
C PRO A 127 13.29 -23.43 -8.10
N TRP A 128 13.49 -22.10 -8.06
CA TRP A 128 14.82 -21.47 -8.16
C TRP A 128 15.37 -20.95 -6.83
N ILE A 129 14.57 -20.92 -5.76
CA ILE A 129 14.97 -20.29 -4.50
C ILE A 129 14.99 -21.28 -3.34
N LYS A 130 15.88 -21.01 -2.37
CA LYS A 130 15.95 -21.77 -1.11
C LYS A 130 14.67 -21.57 -0.29
N GLU A 131 14.33 -22.58 0.52
CA GLU A 131 13.14 -22.55 1.39
C GLU A 131 13.11 -21.34 2.33
N SER A 132 14.24 -21.01 2.95
CA SER A 132 14.36 -19.82 3.82
C SER A 132 14.05 -18.53 3.06
N LEU A 133 14.54 -18.40 1.82
CA LEU A 133 14.25 -17.21 1.00
C LEU A 133 12.77 -17.17 0.58
N MET A 134 12.17 -18.31 0.26
CA MET A 134 10.75 -18.41 -0.08
C MET A 134 9.86 -17.94 1.07
N ILE A 135 10.09 -18.47 2.28
CA ILE A 135 9.30 -18.10 3.48
C ILE A 135 9.43 -16.60 3.76
N SER A 136 10.65 -16.06 3.64
CA SER A 136 10.90 -14.63 3.80
C SER A 136 10.13 -13.77 2.80
N ILE A 137 10.19 -14.12 1.51
CA ILE A 137 9.49 -13.39 0.44
C ILE A 137 7.98 -13.41 0.68
N VAL A 138 7.40 -14.57 0.99
CA VAL A 138 5.95 -14.69 1.28
C VAL A 138 5.58 -13.86 2.52
N SER A 139 6.38 -13.95 3.57
CA SER A 139 6.17 -13.21 4.82
C SER A 139 6.16 -11.71 4.58
N TRP A 140 7.17 -11.17 3.89
CA TRP A 140 7.24 -9.77 3.52
C TRP A 140 6.10 -9.32 2.60
N HIS A 141 5.77 -10.15 1.60
CA HIS A 141 4.70 -9.84 0.65
C HIS A 141 3.35 -9.68 1.37
N LEU A 142 3.00 -10.63 2.23
CA LEU A 142 1.77 -10.56 3.02
C LEU A 142 1.81 -9.40 4.00
N TRP A 143 2.90 -9.27 4.75
CA TRP A 143 3.03 -8.25 5.79
C TRP A 143 2.85 -6.83 5.23
N LEU A 144 3.50 -6.50 4.10
CA LEU A 144 3.39 -5.19 3.47
C LEU A 144 1.98 -4.89 2.91
N LEU A 145 1.24 -5.92 2.49
CA LEU A 145 -0.06 -5.78 1.84
C LEU A 145 -1.24 -5.79 2.82
N ILE A 146 -1.15 -6.52 3.93
CA ILE A 146 -2.20 -6.62 4.95
C ILE A 146 -2.78 -5.26 5.36
N PRO A 147 -1.99 -4.25 5.79
CA PRO A 147 -2.56 -2.96 6.22
C PRO A 147 -3.32 -2.25 5.10
N ARG A 148 -2.87 -2.40 3.85
CA ARG A 148 -3.50 -1.81 2.65
C ARG A 148 -4.81 -2.53 2.31
N LEU A 149 -4.85 -3.85 2.43
CA LEU A 149 -6.06 -4.67 2.23
C LEU A 149 -7.10 -4.43 3.32
N LEU A 150 -6.68 -4.29 4.58
CA LEU A 150 -7.56 -3.95 5.70
C LEU A 150 -8.22 -2.57 5.52
N LEU A 151 -7.48 -1.58 4.99
CA LEU A 151 -8.08 -0.30 4.62
C LEU A 151 -9.13 -0.46 3.52
N SER A 152 -8.81 -1.18 2.45
CA SER A 152 -9.76 -1.49 1.37
C SER A 152 -11.05 -2.12 1.91
N PHE A 153 -10.92 -3.06 2.87
CA PHE A 153 -12.05 -3.71 3.52
C PHE A 153 -12.85 -2.75 4.44
N SER A 154 -12.16 -1.90 5.21
CA SER A 154 -12.80 -0.94 6.12
C SER A 154 -13.69 0.08 5.40
N PHE A 155 -13.36 0.40 4.15
CA PHE A 155 -14.15 1.29 3.31
C PHE A 155 -15.08 0.53 2.34
N ARG A 156 -15.19 -0.81 2.41
CA ARG A 156 -15.90 -1.66 1.41
C ARG A 156 -17.32 -1.21 1.10
N LYS A 157 -18.03 -0.69 2.10
CA LYS A 157 -19.42 -0.21 2.00
C LYS A 157 -19.55 1.17 1.35
N GLU A 158 -18.46 1.92 1.24
CA GLU A 158 -18.45 3.25 0.63
C GLU A 158 -18.42 3.16 -0.90
N GLN A 159 -18.97 4.19 -1.55
CA GLN A 159 -19.03 4.27 -3.02
C GLN A 159 -17.64 4.24 -3.67
N LYS A 160 -17.58 3.72 -4.89
CA LYS A 160 -16.32 3.45 -5.58
C LYS A 160 -15.62 4.72 -6.07
N ASP A 161 -16.39 5.78 -6.32
CA ASP A 161 -15.90 7.02 -6.96
C ASP A 161 -15.42 8.09 -5.98
N GLY A 162 -15.54 7.86 -4.67
CA GLY A 162 -15.02 8.81 -3.70
C GLY A 162 -13.50 8.80 -3.61
N ILE A 163 -13.00 9.88 -3.04
CA ILE A 163 -11.58 10.22 -2.96
C ILE A 163 -11.05 9.81 -1.59
N LEU A 164 -9.98 9.02 -1.60
CA LEU A 164 -9.27 8.54 -0.42
C LEU A 164 -8.02 9.39 -0.20
N ARG A 165 -7.98 10.08 0.94
CA ARG A 165 -6.82 10.83 1.41
C ARG A 165 -6.10 10.04 2.49
N LEU A 166 -4.82 9.74 2.23
CA LEU A 166 -3.96 8.91 3.08
C LEU A 166 -2.96 9.80 3.83
N GLN A 167 -3.18 10.05 5.11
CA GLN A 167 -2.20 10.71 5.98
C GLN A 167 -1.56 9.73 6.97
N SER A 168 -0.41 10.07 7.54
CA SER A 168 0.38 9.15 8.40
C SER A 168 -0.40 8.51 9.55
N LYS A 169 -1.38 9.20 10.14
CA LYS A 169 -2.17 8.71 11.29
C LYS A 169 -3.67 8.60 11.00
N GLU A 170 -4.11 8.97 9.80
CA GLU A 170 -5.52 9.01 9.46
C GLU A 170 -5.78 8.73 7.99
N VAL A 171 -6.94 8.10 7.75
CA VAL A 171 -7.47 7.89 6.41
C VAL A 171 -8.84 8.52 6.33
N SER A 172 -8.98 9.48 5.42
CA SER A 172 -10.20 10.26 5.23
C SER A 172 -10.78 9.94 3.85
N TYR A 173 -12.09 9.68 3.82
CA TYR A 173 -12.83 9.41 2.60
C TYR A 173 -13.81 10.55 2.31
N TYR A 174 -13.62 11.17 1.15
CA TYR A 174 -14.40 12.29 0.67
C TYR A 174 -15.30 11.86 -0.50
N ARG A 175 -16.49 12.45 -0.57
CA ARG A 175 -17.42 12.27 -1.68
C ARG A 175 -17.80 13.64 -2.26
N ARG A 176 -18.05 13.68 -3.56
CA ARG A 176 -18.64 14.81 -4.27
C ARG A 176 -20.16 14.74 -4.21
#